data_AF-C5FG22-F1
#
_entry.id   AF-C5FG22-F1
#
_cell.length_a   1.000
_cell.length_b   1.000
_cell.length_c   1.000
_cell.angle_alpha   90.00
_cell.angle_beta   90.00
_cell.angle_gamma   90.00
#
_symmetry.space_group_name_H-M   'P 1'
#
loop_
_entity.id
_entity.type
_entity.pdbx_description
1 polymer ?
#
loop_
_entity_poly.entity_id
_entity_poly.type
_entity_poly.pdbx_seq_one_letter_code
_entity_poly.pdbx_strand_id
1 'polypeptide(L)'
;MEFSIVRLLLDLLQKGGIPVCIIGELAPNYYNAPRIVHDLELCVREDDLAAAASIFTSTKLLNIAEEGDYNIYTEYKRGFPRFRSRSEPTLYIVLFTDQYYGLNPLQKNIISRKEHQEFQGSYSKEILDSMSADQIATLPLPRFAPLFIGLCSTYVKTREVTAAIAAEMFVDGMDIDKDWCHVHFLSSHPDVLSFALNLVRGKASRIADFSMNEVTCFIANKQELQDIRKVPGFSQLSNSSTAYM
;
A
#
# COMPACT_ATOMS: atom_id res chain seq x y z
N MET A 1 14.40 -5.52 5.80
CA MET A 1 13.36 -6.49 6.24
C MET A 1 13.68 -7.85 5.65
N GLU A 2 13.64 -8.93 6.44
CA GLU A 2 13.95 -10.27 5.93
C GLU A 2 12.71 -10.94 5.31
N PHE A 3 12.73 -11.19 3.99
CA PHE A 3 11.59 -11.75 3.26
C PHE A 3 11.12 -13.12 3.79
N SER A 4 12.05 -13.93 4.32
CA SER A 4 11.74 -15.25 4.90
C SER A 4 10.72 -15.15 6.04
N ILE A 5 10.89 -14.16 6.92
CA ILE A 5 10.00 -13.88 8.06
C ILE A 5 8.65 -13.39 7.56
N VAL A 6 8.65 -12.44 6.61
CA VAL A 6 7.40 -11.93 5.99
C VAL A 6 6.58 -13.10 5.45
N ARG A 7 7.19 -13.99 4.67
CA ARG A 7 6.53 -15.17 4.11
C ARG A 7 5.98 -16.09 5.19
N LEU A 8 6.74 -16.38 6.25
CA LEU A 8 6.26 -17.21 7.36
C LEU A 8 5.03 -16.61 8.06
N LEU A 9 5.00 -15.28 8.26
CA LEU A 9 3.87 -14.60 8.87
C LEU A 9 2.62 -14.62 7.98
N LEU A 10 2.80 -14.41 6.67
CA LEU A 10 1.72 -14.53 5.69
C LEU A 10 1.17 -15.96 5.64
N ASP A 11 2.05 -16.97 5.63
CA ASP A 11 1.66 -18.38 5.65
C ASP A 11 0.87 -18.75 6.91
N LEU A 12 1.19 -18.16 8.07
CA LEU A 12 0.45 -18.38 9.32
C LEU A 12 -0.99 -17.86 9.21
N LEU A 13 -1.18 -16.65 8.71
CA LEU A 13 -2.51 -16.07 8.50
C LEU A 13 -3.30 -16.86 7.45
N GLN A 14 -2.66 -17.26 6.35
CA GLN A 14 -3.28 -18.07 5.31
C GLN A 14 -3.74 -19.43 5.84
N LYS A 15 -2.93 -20.12 6.64
CA LYS A 15 -3.32 -21.39 7.30
C LYS A 15 -4.48 -21.21 8.28
N GLY A 16 -4.59 -20.04 8.90
CA GLY A 16 -5.73 -19.65 9.72
C GLY A 16 -6.97 -19.26 8.91
N GLY A 17 -6.92 -19.29 7.58
CA GLY A 17 -8.01 -18.86 6.71
C GLY A 17 -8.23 -17.35 6.70
N ILE A 18 -7.24 -16.55 7.13
CA ILE A 18 -7.33 -15.09 7.23
C ILE A 18 -6.74 -14.47 5.96
N PRO A 19 -7.56 -13.83 5.10
CA PRO A 19 -7.07 -13.02 4.01
C PRO A 19 -6.27 -11.83 4.56
N VAL A 20 -5.12 -11.57 3.95
CA VAL A 20 -4.21 -10.51 4.38
C VAL A 20 -3.71 -9.74 3.17
N CYS A 21 -3.48 -8.44 3.35
CA CYS A 21 -2.85 -7.57 2.37
C CYS A 21 -1.68 -6.82 3.02
N ILE A 22 -0.57 -6.63 2.31
CA ILE A 22 0.52 -5.77 2.79
C ILE A 22 0.20 -4.32 2.42
N ILE A 23 0.14 -3.45 3.43
CA ILE A 23 -0.10 -2.01 3.26
C ILE A 23 1.06 -1.23 3.86
N GLY A 24 0.84 0.05 4.21
CA GLY A 24 1.84 0.83 4.90
C GLY A 24 3.05 1.12 4.03
N GLU A 25 4.25 1.11 4.61
CA GLU A 25 5.49 1.57 3.97
C GLU A 25 5.93 0.74 2.75
N LEU A 26 5.58 -0.56 2.65
CA LEU A 26 5.98 -1.40 1.51
C LEU A 26 5.14 -1.16 0.25
N ALA A 27 3.86 -0.79 0.39
CA ALA A 27 2.97 -0.57 -0.75
C ALA A 27 3.38 0.65 -1.62
N PRO A 28 3.82 1.80 -1.06
CA PRO A 28 4.51 2.87 -1.77
C PRO A 28 5.68 2.38 -2.62
N ASN A 29 6.58 1.56 -2.08
CA ASN A 29 7.74 1.07 -2.84
C ASN A 29 7.31 0.23 -4.05
N TYR A 30 6.24 -0.57 -3.91
CA TYR A 30 5.69 -1.31 -5.05
C TYR A 30 5.20 -0.39 -6.17
N TYR A 31 4.59 0.75 -5.81
CA TYR A 31 4.09 1.79 -6.72
C TYR A 31 5.05 2.98 -6.87
N ASN A 32 6.35 2.71 -6.87
CA ASN A 32 7.41 3.65 -7.24
C ASN A 32 7.46 4.94 -6.40
N ALA A 33 7.00 4.85 -5.16
CA ALA A 33 7.14 5.90 -4.16
C ALA A 33 8.20 5.48 -3.13
N PRO A 34 9.37 6.14 -3.06
CA PRO A 34 10.49 5.72 -2.21
C PRO A 34 10.16 5.87 -0.72
N ARG A 35 10.07 4.75 0.00
CA ARG A 35 9.91 4.71 1.47
C ARG A 35 10.93 3.77 2.10
N ILE A 36 11.51 4.22 3.20
CA ILE A 36 12.23 3.34 4.12
C ILE A 36 11.18 2.51 4.86
N VAL A 37 11.33 1.19 4.80
CA VAL A 37 10.41 0.24 5.43
C VAL A 37 10.98 -0.18 6.78
N HIS A 38 10.38 0.35 7.85
CA HIS A 38 10.70 0.06 9.24
C HIS A 38 9.83 -1.09 9.77
N ASP A 39 8.54 -1.04 9.45
CA ASP A 39 7.54 -1.97 9.97
C ASP A 39 6.91 -2.79 8.83
N LEU A 40 6.57 -4.04 9.12
CA LEU A 40 5.66 -4.82 8.28
C LEU A 40 4.22 -4.47 8.67
N GLU A 41 3.54 -3.73 7.81
CA GLU A 41 2.16 -3.33 8.05
C GLU A 41 1.21 -4.20 7.24
N LEU A 42 0.33 -4.91 7.93
CA LEU A 42 -0.60 -5.86 7.33
C LEU A 42 -2.02 -5.39 7.58
N CYS A 43 -2.90 -5.66 6.62
CA CYS A 43 -4.31 -5.38 6.69
C CYS A 43 -5.09 -6.69 6.57
N VAL A 44 -6.04 -6.91 7.48
CA VAL A 44 -6.98 -8.04 7.46
C VAL A 44 -8.41 -7.51 7.46
N ARG A 45 -9.42 -8.37 7.27
CA ARG A 45 -10.82 -7.95 7.45
C ARG A 45 -11.03 -7.49 8.89
N GLU A 46 -11.84 -6.46 9.09
CA GLU A 46 -12.19 -5.96 10.44
C GLU A 46 -12.61 -7.09 11.40
N ASP A 47 -13.52 -7.97 10.94
CA ASP A 47 -14.01 -9.12 11.72
C ASP A 47 -12.92 -10.17 12.03
N ASP A 48 -11.83 -10.22 11.25
CA ASP A 48 -10.73 -11.17 11.46
C ASP A 48 -9.62 -10.61 12.36
N LEU A 49 -9.66 -9.31 12.74
CA LEU A 49 -8.54 -8.66 13.43
C LEU A 49 -8.16 -9.38 14.73
N ALA A 50 -9.16 -9.75 15.54
CA ALA A 50 -8.95 -10.47 16.80
C ALA A 50 -8.37 -11.88 16.56
N ALA A 51 -8.84 -12.58 15.53
CA ALA A 51 -8.33 -13.89 15.16
C ALA A 51 -6.88 -13.83 14.65
N ALA A 52 -6.56 -12.85 13.81
CA ALA A 52 -5.21 -12.61 13.30
C ALA A 52 -4.23 -12.28 14.44
N ALA A 53 -4.63 -11.40 15.36
CA ALA A 53 -3.84 -11.08 16.54
C ALA A 53 -3.61 -12.30 17.44
N SER A 54 -4.61 -13.18 17.59
CA SER A 54 -4.50 -14.42 18.35
C SER A 54 -3.50 -15.41 17.73
N ILE A 55 -3.51 -15.58 16.39
CA ILE A 55 -2.52 -16.38 15.66
C ILE A 55 -1.10 -15.85 15.91
N PHE A 56 -0.92 -14.54 15.81
CA PHE A 56 0.38 -13.89 16.06
C PHE A 56 0.83 -13.97 17.53
N THR A 57 -0.09 -13.93 18.47
CA THR A 57 0.20 -14.11 19.90
C THR A 57 0.63 -15.54 20.21
N SER A 58 0.06 -16.52 19.51
CA SER A 58 0.30 -17.95 19.76
C SER A 58 1.58 -18.48 19.10
N THR A 59 2.18 -17.73 18.16
CA THR A 59 3.41 -18.16 17.50
C THR A 59 4.65 -17.93 18.38
N LYS A 60 5.65 -18.80 18.22
CA LYS A 60 6.97 -18.63 18.84
C LYS A 60 7.85 -17.61 18.11
N LEU A 61 7.40 -17.10 16.97
CA LEU A 61 8.17 -16.13 16.16
C LEU A 61 8.10 -14.70 16.70
N LEU A 62 7.02 -14.37 17.42
CA LEU A 62 6.68 -12.99 17.79
C LEU A 62 6.53 -12.85 19.31
N ASN A 63 6.70 -11.61 19.77
CA ASN A 63 6.22 -11.13 21.06
C ASN A 63 5.23 -9.99 20.80
N ILE A 64 4.26 -9.80 21.71
CA ILE A 64 3.47 -8.57 21.72
C ILE A 64 4.45 -7.41 21.95
N ALA A 65 4.32 -6.37 21.14
CA ALA A 65 5.08 -5.14 21.32
C ALA A 65 4.31 -4.20 22.26
N GLU A 66 5.01 -3.60 23.21
CA GLU A 66 4.43 -2.57 24.07
C GLU A 66 4.02 -1.35 23.22
N GLU A 67 3.06 -0.57 23.72
CA GLU A 67 2.79 0.74 23.15
C GLU A 67 4.06 1.61 23.29
N GLY A 68 4.61 2.04 22.15
CA GLY A 68 5.77 2.91 22.13
C GLY A 68 5.38 4.39 22.21
N ASP A 69 6.38 5.26 22.36
CA ASP A 69 6.19 6.70 22.21
C ASP A 69 5.76 7.02 20.78
N TYR A 70 4.52 7.49 20.64
CA TYR A 70 3.98 7.89 19.36
C TYR A 70 4.46 9.28 18.97
N ASN A 71 4.75 9.46 17.68
CA ASN A 71 5.09 10.74 17.10
C ASN A 71 4.24 10.97 15.84
N ILE A 72 4.47 12.10 15.17
CA ILE A 72 3.72 12.50 13.97
C ILE A 72 3.76 11.48 12.82
N TYR A 73 4.70 10.52 12.84
CA TYR A 73 4.85 9.45 11.85
C TYR A 73 4.35 8.08 12.33
N THR A 74 4.02 7.91 13.61
CA THR A 74 3.59 6.61 14.17
C THR A 74 2.23 6.66 14.86
N GLU A 75 1.66 7.84 15.06
CA GLU A 75 0.37 8.03 15.75
C GLU A 75 -0.76 7.21 15.13
N TYR A 76 -0.78 7.05 13.80
CA TYR A 76 -1.79 6.25 13.08
C TYR A 76 -1.79 4.76 13.45
N LYS A 77 -0.70 4.26 14.06
CA LYS A 77 -0.56 2.87 14.51
C LYS A 77 -1.22 2.64 15.88
N ARG A 78 -1.69 3.70 16.55
CA ARG A 78 -2.30 3.62 17.88
C ARG A 78 -3.61 2.83 17.84
N GLY A 79 -3.81 1.96 18.83
CA GLY A 79 -5.02 1.15 18.96
C GLY A 79 -5.05 -0.12 18.09
N PHE A 80 -4.05 -0.33 17.23
CA PHE A 80 -3.92 -1.55 16.44
C PHE A 80 -3.00 -2.58 17.13
N PRO A 81 -3.24 -3.90 16.97
CA PRO A 81 -2.34 -4.93 17.48
C PRO A 81 -0.92 -4.78 16.92
N ARG A 82 0.08 -4.78 17.81
CA ARG A 82 1.50 -4.65 17.46
C ARG A 82 2.33 -5.81 18.00
N PHE A 83 3.27 -6.26 17.18
CA PHE A 83 4.15 -7.36 17.49
C PHE A 83 5.59 -7.00 17.11
N ARG A 84 6.54 -7.71 17.72
CA ARG A 84 7.96 -7.66 17.35
C ARG A 84 8.50 -9.06 17.13
N SER A 85 9.39 -9.24 16.16
CA SER A 85 10.12 -10.49 15.98
C SER A 85 10.95 -10.82 17.21
N ARG A 86 11.12 -12.12 17.48
CA ARG A 86 12.07 -12.60 18.50
C ARG A 86 13.51 -12.70 17.99
N SER A 87 13.68 -12.74 16.68
CA SER A 87 14.99 -12.77 16.02
C SER A 87 15.50 -11.36 15.77
N GLU A 88 16.83 -11.21 15.77
CA GLU A 88 17.51 -10.01 15.30
C GLU A 88 17.82 -10.12 13.78
N PRO A 89 17.75 -9.01 13.02
CA PRO A 89 17.32 -7.68 13.46
C PRO A 89 15.81 -7.65 13.78
N THR A 90 15.45 -6.89 14.82
CA THR A 90 14.05 -6.71 15.24
C THR A 90 13.20 -6.14 14.11
N LEU A 91 12.12 -6.84 13.77
CA LEU A 91 11.07 -6.41 12.84
C LEU A 91 9.78 -6.16 13.64
N TYR A 92 9.18 -4.99 13.47
CA TYR A 92 7.86 -4.69 14.01
C TYR A 92 6.76 -5.02 13.01
N ILE A 93 5.63 -5.48 13.52
CA ILE A 93 4.45 -5.83 12.74
C ILE A 93 3.23 -5.13 13.33
N VAL A 94 2.41 -4.54 12.48
CA VAL A 94 1.15 -3.89 12.87
C VAL A 94 0.00 -4.47 12.06
N LEU A 95 -1.09 -4.84 12.73
CA LEU A 95 -2.31 -5.36 12.09
C LEU A 95 -3.37 -4.27 12.01
N PHE A 96 -3.67 -3.81 10.80
CA PHE A 96 -4.75 -2.89 10.47
C PHE A 96 -5.99 -3.62 9.95
N THR A 97 -7.10 -2.89 9.84
CA THR A 97 -8.32 -3.37 9.21
C THR A 97 -8.44 -2.88 7.76
N ASP A 98 -9.14 -3.64 6.94
CA ASP A 98 -9.47 -3.26 5.55
C ASP A 98 -10.38 -2.05 5.48
N GLN A 99 -11.25 -1.86 6.46
CA GLN A 99 -12.04 -0.64 6.59
C GLN A 99 -11.16 0.61 6.77
N TYR A 100 -10.08 0.52 7.56
CA TYR A 100 -9.17 1.64 7.81
C TYR A 100 -8.49 2.13 6.53
N TYR A 101 -8.06 1.20 5.67
CA TYR A 101 -7.41 1.52 4.39
C TYR A 101 -8.37 1.63 3.20
N GLY A 102 -9.70 1.54 3.42
CA GLY A 102 -10.68 1.59 2.34
C GLY A 102 -10.61 0.40 1.37
N LEU A 103 -10.08 -0.74 1.84
CA LEU A 103 -9.90 -1.96 1.06
C LEU A 103 -11.05 -2.96 1.22
N ASN A 104 -12.10 -2.66 1.99
CA ASN A 104 -13.27 -3.54 2.12
C ASN A 104 -14.09 -3.58 0.80
N PRO A 105 -14.39 -4.76 0.22
CA PRO A 105 -14.00 -6.10 0.67
C PRO A 105 -12.57 -6.48 0.26
N LEU A 106 -11.76 -6.86 1.26
CA LEU A 106 -10.30 -7.03 1.12
C LEU A 106 -9.87 -7.87 -0.09
N GLN A 107 -10.50 -9.02 -0.29
CA GLN A 107 -10.11 -9.99 -1.32
C GLN A 107 -10.23 -9.45 -2.75
N LYS A 108 -11.14 -8.50 -3.00
CA LYS A 108 -11.30 -7.88 -4.33
C LYS A 108 -10.21 -6.87 -4.61
N ASN A 109 -9.61 -6.32 -3.56
CA ASN A 109 -8.63 -5.25 -3.63
C ASN A 109 -7.18 -5.74 -3.48
N ILE A 110 -6.95 -7.05 -3.42
CA ILE A 110 -5.63 -7.68 -3.51
C ILE A 110 -5.35 -8.05 -4.97
N ILE A 111 -4.13 -7.81 -5.43
CA ILE A 111 -3.64 -8.23 -6.75
C ILE A 111 -3.60 -9.76 -6.79
N SER A 112 -4.17 -10.36 -7.83
CA SER A 112 -4.18 -11.81 -7.94
C SER A 112 -2.79 -12.35 -8.30
N ARG A 113 -2.48 -13.56 -7.81
CA ARG A 113 -1.25 -14.28 -8.19
C ARG A 113 -1.12 -14.45 -9.72
N LYS A 114 -2.25 -14.60 -10.41
CA LYS A 114 -2.30 -14.71 -11.87
C LYS A 114 -1.76 -13.45 -12.54
N GLU A 115 -2.17 -12.26 -12.08
CA GLU A 115 -1.66 -10.99 -12.62
C GLU A 115 -0.14 -10.88 -12.47
N HIS A 116 0.43 -11.35 -11.36
CA HIS A 116 1.89 -11.40 -11.18
C HIS A 116 2.56 -12.43 -12.09
N GLN A 117 1.95 -13.59 -12.33
CA GLN A 117 2.52 -14.65 -13.19
C GLN A 117 2.49 -14.26 -14.68
N GLU A 118 1.49 -13.52 -15.11
CA GLU A 118 1.34 -13.04 -16.49
C GLU A 118 2.19 -11.80 -16.77
N PHE A 119 2.69 -11.13 -15.72
CA PHE A 119 3.50 -9.93 -15.86
C PHE A 119 4.90 -10.24 -16.41
N GLN A 120 5.24 -9.60 -17.53
CA GLN A 120 6.53 -9.73 -18.22
C GLN A 120 7.40 -8.47 -18.12
N GLY A 121 7.02 -7.52 -17.26
CA GLY A 121 7.73 -6.27 -17.06
C GLY A 121 8.63 -6.29 -15.82
N SER A 122 9.16 -5.11 -15.48
CA SER A 122 9.92 -4.89 -14.24
C SER A 122 9.04 -4.22 -13.20
N TYR A 123 9.15 -4.66 -11.94
CA TYR A 123 8.59 -3.92 -10.81
C TYR A 123 9.36 -2.61 -10.57
N SER A 124 8.83 -1.75 -9.70
CA SER A 124 9.54 -0.53 -9.30
C SER A 124 10.91 -0.87 -8.69
N LYS A 125 11.91 -0.04 -9.00
CA LYS A 125 13.24 -0.10 -8.39
C LYS A 125 13.18 0.00 -6.85
N GLU A 126 12.25 0.78 -6.31
CA GLU A 126 12.12 1.05 -4.87
C GLU A 126 11.78 -0.20 -4.05
N ILE A 127 11.12 -1.19 -4.66
CA ILE A 127 10.88 -2.51 -4.04
C ILE A 127 11.94 -3.54 -4.44
N LEU A 128 12.49 -3.44 -5.66
CA LEU A 128 13.53 -4.34 -6.15
C LEU A 128 14.85 -4.23 -5.37
N ASP A 129 15.12 -3.07 -4.77
CA ASP A 129 16.27 -2.87 -3.89
C ASP A 129 16.24 -3.75 -2.62
N SER A 130 15.05 -4.25 -2.25
CA SER A 130 14.85 -5.08 -1.05
C SER A 130 14.38 -6.50 -1.34
N MET A 131 13.76 -6.76 -2.49
CA MET A 131 13.13 -8.05 -2.82
C MET A 131 13.27 -8.40 -4.30
N SER A 132 13.46 -9.67 -4.63
CA SER A 132 13.47 -10.11 -6.03
C SER A 132 12.06 -10.09 -6.64
N ALA A 133 11.97 -10.07 -7.98
CA ALA A 133 10.69 -10.14 -8.68
C ALA A 133 9.86 -11.38 -8.30
N ASP A 134 10.51 -12.54 -8.14
CA ASP A 134 9.85 -13.78 -7.71
C ASP A 134 9.28 -13.67 -6.29
N GLN A 135 9.99 -12.98 -5.39
CA GLN A 135 9.53 -12.72 -4.03
C GLN A 135 8.30 -11.80 -4.04
N ILE A 136 8.38 -10.69 -4.78
CA ILE A 136 7.28 -9.71 -4.94
C ILE A 136 6.03 -10.40 -5.48
N ALA A 137 6.15 -11.30 -6.46
CA ALA A 137 5.04 -12.02 -7.07
C ALA A 137 4.26 -12.94 -6.10
N THR A 138 4.80 -13.20 -4.90
CA THR A 138 4.12 -13.98 -3.85
C THR A 138 3.42 -13.11 -2.80
N LEU A 139 3.64 -11.79 -2.81
CA LEU A 139 3.10 -10.90 -1.80
C LEU A 139 1.64 -10.53 -2.12
N PRO A 140 0.75 -10.47 -1.11
CA PRO A 140 -0.61 -10.01 -1.29
C PRO A 140 -0.65 -8.48 -1.28
N LEU A 141 -0.28 -7.87 -2.40
CA LEU A 141 -0.21 -6.42 -2.54
C LEU A 141 -1.58 -5.83 -2.95
N PRO A 142 -1.90 -4.60 -2.52
CA PRO A 142 -3.17 -3.96 -2.80
C PRO A 142 -3.21 -3.44 -4.23
N ARG A 143 -4.41 -3.35 -4.83
CA ARG A 143 -4.64 -2.59 -6.05
C ARG A 143 -4.47 -1.09 -5.77
N PHE A 144 -3.91 -0.37 -6.73
CA PHE A 144 -3.55 1.04 -6.56
C PHE A 144 -4.75 1.93 -6.25
N ALA A 145 -5.79 1.87 -7.09
CA ALA A 145 -6.92 2.78 -6.99
C ALA A 145 -7.65 2.73 -5.63
N PRO A 146 -8.10 1.56 -5.12
CA PRO A 146 -8.77 1.51 -3.82
C PRO A 146 -7.86 1.96 -2.67
N LEU A 147 -6.56 1.61 -2.71
CA LEU A 147 -5.62 2.06 -1.69
C LEU A 147 -5.46 3.58 -1.68
N PHE A 148 -5.23 4.20 -2.84
CA PHE A 148 -5.06 5.64 -2.97
C PHE A 148 -6.33 6.40 -2.54
N ILE A 149 -7.50 5.94 -2.97
CA ILE A 149 -8.80 6.50 -2.56
C ILE A 149 -9.00 6.34 -1.05
N GLY A 150 -8.62 5.19 -0.49
CA GLY A 150 -8.65 4.91 0.94
C GLY A 150 -7.84 5.91 1.75
N LEU A 151 -6.58 6.14 1.38
CA LEU A 151 -5.70 7.13 2.04
C LEU A 151 -6.26 8.55 1.96
N CYS A 152 -6.75 8.96 0.78
CA CYS A 152 -7.42 10.25 0.62
C CYS A 152 -8.64 10.37 1.55
N SER A 153 -9.45 9.32 1.63
CA SER A 153 -10.64 9.28 2.47
C SER A 153 -10.29 9.34 3.95
N THR A 154 -9.24 8.63 4.38
CA THR A 154 -8.73 8.65 5.74
C THR A 154 -8.31 10.06 6.12
N TYR A 155 -7.49 10.74 5.32
CA TYR A 155 -7.11 12.12 5.62
C TYR A 155 -8.31 13.07 5.70
N VAL A 156 -9.26 12.99 4.76
CA VAL A 156 -10.45 13.85 4.78
C VAL A 156 -11.28 13.65 6.05
N LYS A 157 -11.40 12.40 6.54
CA LYS A 157 -12.19 12.05 7.72
C LYS A 157 -11.47 12.35 9.04
N THR A 158 -10.19 12.01 9.14
CA THR A 158 -9.46 11.96 10.42
C THR A 158 -8.38 13.03 10.54
N ARG A 159 -8.03 13.72 9.44
CA ARG A 159 -6.89 14.65 9.33
C ARG A 159 -5.53 13.99 9.61
N GLU A 160 -5.44 12.68 9.41
CA GLU A 160 -4.20 11.94 9.57
C GLU A 160 -3.15 12.33 8.52
N VAL A 161 -2.10 12.99 8.97
CA VAL A 161 -1.04 13.53 8.10
C VAL A 161 -0.28 12.43 7.37
N THR A 162 -0.04 11.27 8.00
CA THR A 162 0.65 10.13 7.36
C THR A 162 -0.13 9.60 6.15
N ALA A 163 -1.46 9.58 6.21
CA ALA A 163 -2.31 9.20 5.08
C ALA A 163 -2.20 10.22 3.93
N ALA A 164 -2.17 11.53 4.25
CA ALA A 164 -1.96 12.57 3.25
C ALA A 164 -0.58 12.48 2.58
N ILE A 165 0.47 12.24 3.37
CA ILE A 165 1.83 12.05 2.85
C ILE A 165 1.87 10.84 1.92
N ALA A 166 1.33 9.68 2.34
CA ALA A 166 1.32 8.49 1.50
C ALA A 166 0.51 8.70 0.20
N ALA A 167 -0.62 9.40 0.27
CA ALA A 167 -1.40 9.76 -0.92
C ALA A 167 -0.62 10.69 -1.86
N GLU A 168 0.07 11.71 -1.34
CA GLU A 168 0.92 12.59 -2.15
C GLU A 168 2.04 11.81 -2.84
N MET A 169 2.70 10.91 -2.09
CA MET A 169 3.75 10.06 -2.65
C MET A 169 3.24 9.17 -3.76
N PHE A 170 2.01 8.64 -3.68
CA PHE A 170 1.41 7.88 -4.78
C PHE A 170 1.12 8.73 -6.02
N VAL A 171 0.71 10.00 -5.85
CA VAL A 171 0.55 10.94 -6.97
C VAL A 171 1.86 11.11 -7.72
N ASP A 172 2.96 11.23 -6.99
CA ASP A 172 4.29 11.42 -7.57
C ASP A 172 4.87 10.11 -8.14
N GLY A 173 4.68 8.99 -7.43
CA GLY A 173 5.26 7.69 -7.79
C GLY A 173 4.63 7.07 -9.03
N MET A 174 3.34 7.33 -9.27
CA MET A 174 2.58 6.78 -10.40
C MET A 174 2.16 7.83 -11.44
N ASP A 175 2.64 9.07 -11.29
CA ASP A 175 2.29 10.22 -12.12
C ASP A 175 0.77 10.39 -12.27
N ILE A 176 0.04 10.44 -11.16
CA ILE A 176 -1.42 10.57 -11.19
C ILE A 176 -1.79 11.97 -11.68
N ASP A 177 -2.74 12.03 -12.61
CA ASP A 177 -3.25 13.26 -13.20
C ASP A 177 -4.75 13.45 -12.92
N LYS A 178 -5.29 14.57 -13.40
CA LYS A 178 -6.68 14.95 -13.16
C LYS A 178 -7.65 13.96 -13.82
N ASP A 179 -7.32 13.47 -15.01
CA ASP A 179 -8.19 12.58 -15.78
C ASP A 179 -8.29 11.23 -15.07
N TRP A 180 -7.17 10.71 -14.59
CA TRP A 180 -7.13 9.51 -13.74
C TRP A 180 -8.02 9.69 -12.50
N CYS A 181 -7.92 10.82 -11.78
CA CYS A 181 -8.78 11.08 -10.64
C CYS A 181 -10.28 11.10 -11.00
N HIS A 182 -10.65 11.72 -12.11
CA HIS A 182 -12.05 11.78 -12.54
C HIS A 182 -12.62 10.42 -12.96
N VAL A 183 -11.78 9.52 -13.47
CA VAL A 183 -12.19 8.16 -13.84
C VAL A 183 -12.38 7.25 -12.61
N HIS A 184 -11.56 7.41 -11.58
CA HIS A 184 -11.51 6.46 -10.46
C HIS A 184 -12.29 6.88 -9.21
N PHE A 185 -12.54 8.17 -8.99
CA PHE A 185 -13.27 8.63 -7.80
C PHE A 185 -14.77 8.68 -8.04
N LEU A 186 -15.54 8.24 -7.04
CA LEU A 186 -17.00 8.32 -7.08
C LEU A 186 -17.48 9.76 -6.94
N SER A 187 -18.42 10.17 -7.79
CA SER A 187 -19.05 11.50 -7.72
C SER A 187 -19.79 11.76 -6.40
N SER A 188 -20.13 10.71 -5.65
CA SER A 188 -20.75 10.78 -4.34
C SER A 188 -19.81 11.23 -3.21
N HIS A 189 -18.50 11.32 -3.46
CA HIS A 189 -17.49 11.73 -2.47
C HIS A 189 -16.66 12.92 -2.98
N PRO A 190 -17.29 14.09 -3.22
CA PRO A 190 -16.62 15.23 -3.86
C PRO A 190 -15.44 15.78 -3.08
N ASP A 191 -15.47 15.71 -1.74
CA ASP A 191 -14.38 16.19 -0.89
C ASP A 191 -13.11 15.34 -1.04
N VAL A 192 -13.27 14.02 -1.20
CA VAL A 192 -12.15 13.10 -1.40
C VAL A 192 -11.50 13.32 -2.77
N LEU A 193 -12.32 13.49 -3.81
CA LEU A 193 -11.83 13.89 -5.14
C LEU A 193 -11.14 15.25 -5.10
N SER A 194 -11.73 16.25 -4.42
CA SER A 194 -11.13 17.57 -4.30
C SER A 194 -9.78 17.52 -3.61
N PHE A 195 -9.61 16.68 -2.58
CA PHE A 195 -8.32 16.47 -1.95
C PHE A 195 -7.30 15.87 -2.93
N ALA A 196 -7.65 14.79 -3.64
CA ALA A 196 -6.76 14.19 -4.63
C ALA A 196 -6.35 15.17 -5.74
N LEU A 197 -7.29 15.96 -6.28
CA LEU A 197 -7.02 16.99 -7.29
C LEU A 197 -6.09 18.09 -6.77
N ASN A 198 -6.17 18.44 -5.48
CA ASN A 198 -5.25 19.38 -4.87
C ASN A 198 -3.82 18.82 -4.80
N LEU A 199 -3.65 17.53 -4.48
CA LEU A 199 -2.34 16.86 -4.51
C LEU A 199 -1.74 16.83 -5.91
N VAL A 200 -2.56 16.51 -6.92
CA VAL A 200 -2.18 16.52 -8.34
C VAL A 200 -1.76 17.92 -8.79
N ARG A 201 -2.47 18.98 -8.37
CA ARG A 201 -2.10 20.37 -8.69
C ARG A 201 -0.74 20.75 -8.13
N GLY A 202 -0.35 20.24 -6.96
CA GLY A 202 0.96 20.47 -6.34
C GLY A 202 2.12 19.67 -6.95
N LYS A 203 1.84 18.71 -7.84
CA LYS A 203 2.84 17.76 -8.38
C LYS A 203 4.05 18.43 -9.01
N ALA A 204 3.85 19.43 -9.85
CA ALA A 204 4.94 20.13 -10.52
C ALA A 204 5.88 20.86 -9.55
N SER A 205 5.35 21.39 -8.44
CA SER A 205 6.16 22.11 -7.44
C SER A 205 7.03 21.20 -6.57
N ARG A 206 6.87 19.87 -6.65
CA ARG A 206 7.66 18.90 -5.88
C ARG A 206 8.90 18.40 -6.63
N ILE A 207 9.03 18.70 -7.92
CA ILE A 207 10.25 18.40 -8.67
C ILE A 207 11.33 19.38 -8.20
N ALA A 208 12.37 18.86 -7.54
CA ALA A 208 13.46 19.70 -7.08
C ALA A 208 14.22 20.32 -8.27
N ASP A 209 14.60 21.59 -8.18
CA ASP A 209 15.32 22.33 -9.24
C ASP A 209 16.64 21.65 -9.67
N PHE A 210 17.22 20.83 -8.79
CA PHE A 210 18.47 20.10 -9.02
C PHE A 210 18.26 18.64 -9.44
N SER A 211 17.01 18.19 -9.57
CA SER A 211 16.68 16.86 -10.07
C SER A 211 16.79 16.83 -11.58
N MET A 212 17.34 15.73 -12.12
CA MET A 212 17.33 15.45 -13.56
C MET A 212 16.00 14.82 -14.01
N ASN A 213 15.01 14.71 -13.12
CA ASN A 213 13.74 14.08 -13.44
C ASN A 213 12.83 15.01 -14.25
N GLU A 214 12.24 14.47 -15.31
CA GLU A 214 11.40 15.22 -16.25
C GLU A 214 9.88 15.03 -16.02
N VAL A 215 9.47 14.00 -15.27
CA VAL A 215 8.05 13.61 -15.14
C VAL A 215 7.50 13.97 -13.76
N THR A 216 8.09 13.40 -12.70
CA THR A 216 7.78 13.72 -11.30
C THR A 216 9.06 13.74 -10.47
N CYS A 217 8.96 14.04 -9.18
CA CYS A 217 10.11 13.94 -8.27
C CYS A 217 10.65 12.51 -8.13
N PHE A 218 9.90 11.47 -8.55
CA PHE A 218 10.32 10.06 -8.50
C PHE A 218 10.52 9.40 -9.86
N ILE A 219 9.99 9.97 -10.94
CA ILE A 219 10.06 9.40 -12.30
C ILE A 219 10.95 10.28 -13.18
N ALA A 220 12.05 9.71 -13.65
CA ALA A 220 13.07 10.45 -14.40
C ALA A 220 12.61 10.80 -15.81
N ASN A 221 11.93 9.89 -16.51
CA ASN A 221 11.58 10.07 -17.91
C ASN A 221 10.33 9.25 -18.32
N LYS A 222 9.87 9.47 -19.56
CA LYS A 222 8.67 8.83 -20.10
C LYS A 222 8.77 7.30 -20.22
N GLN A 223 9.96 6.75 -20.40
CA GLN A 223 10.14 5.29 -20.48
C GLN A 223 9.88 4.66 -19.11
N GLU A 224 10.47 5.21 -18.05
CA GLU A 224 10.21 4.77 -16.68
C GLU A 224 8.72 4.88 -16.33
N LEU A 225 8.05 5.98 -16.71
CA LEU A 225 6.60 6.14 -16.56
C LEU A 225 5.81 5.02 -17.25
N GLN A 226 6.15 4.68 -18.48
CA GLN A 226 5.46 3.64 -19.23
C GLN A 226 5.63 2.27 -18.59
N ASP A 227 6.78 1.99 -17.99
CA ASP A 227 7.08 0.70 -17.38
C ASP A 227 6.42 0.56 -16.01
N ILE A 228 6.50 1.58 -15.15
CA ILE A 228 5.84 1.55 -13.82
C ILE A 228 4.32 1.49 -13.93
N ARG A 229 3.69 2.08 -14.97
CA ARG A 229 2.24 1.95 -15.18
C ARG A 229 1.78 0.55 -15.61
N LYS A 230 2.69 -0.33 -16.02
CA LYS A 230 2.35 -1.72 -16.39
C LYS A 230 2.31 -2.66 -15.19
N VAL A 231 2.76 -2.24 -14.01
CA VAL A 231 2.79 -3.12 -12.84
C VAL A 231 1.39 -3.62 -12.48
N PRO A 232 1.26 -4.88 -12.04
CA PRO A 232 -0.01 -5.43 -11.59
C PRO A 232 -0.75 -4.52 -10.59
N GLY A 233 -2.08 -4.49 -10.68
CA GLY A 233 -2.92 -3.67 -9.80
C GLY A 233 -3.00 -2.17 -10.13
N PHE A 234 -2.22 -1.62 -11.06
CA PHE A 234 -2.37 -0.22 -11.50
C PHE A 234 -3.44 -0.06 -12.60
N SER A 235 -3.29 -0.78 -13.72
CA SER A 235 -3.98 -0.49 -14.98
C SER A 235 -5.37 -1.14 -15.16
N GLN A 236 -5.96 -1.78 -14.14
CA GLN A 236 -7.30 -2.33 -14.30
C GLN A 236 -8.38 -1.25 -14.11
N LEU A 237 -8.76 -0.64 -15.23
CA LEU A 237 -10.15 -0.27 -15.45
C LEU A 237 -10.95 -1.57 -15.43
N SER A 238 -11.88 -1.71 -14.49
CA SER A 238 -12.91 -2.74 -14.59
C SER A 238 -13.63 -2.54 -15.91
N ASN A 239 -13.37 -3.39 -16.90
CA ASN A 239 -14.33 -3.67 -17.94
C ASN A 239 -15.53 -4.36 -17.26
N SER A 240 -16.39 -3.55 -16.67
CA SER A 240 -17.75 -3.91 -16.25
C SER A 240 -18.72 -3.01 -17.01
N SER A 241 -18.50 -2.91 -18.32
CA SER A 241 -19.51 -2.45 -19.28
C SER A 241 -20.05 -3.66 -20.03
N THR A 242 -20.77 -4.55 -19.34
CA THR A 242 -21.75 -5.49 -19.91
C THR A 242 -22.35 -6.37 -18.81
N ALA A 243 -23.43 -5.90 -18.16
CA ALA A 243 -24.47 -6.76 -17.58
C ALA A 243 -25.60 -5.90 -16.96
N TYR A 244 -26.31 -5.13 -17.80
CA TYR A 244 -27.70 -4.75 -17.53
C TYR A 244 -28.42 -4.63 -18.88
N MET A 245 -28.89 -5.79 -19.36
CA MET A 245 -30.21 -5.94 -19.97
C MET A 245 -30.92 -7.04 -19.20
#